data_AF-A0A359B6B3-F1
#
_entry.id   AF-A0A359B6B3-F1
#
_cell.length_a   1.000
_cell.length_b   1.000
_cell.length_c   1.000
_cell.angle_alpha   90.00
_cell.angle_beta   90.00
_cell.angle_gamma   90.00
#
_symmetry.space_group_name_H-M   'P 1'
#
loop_
_entity.id
_entity.type
_entity.pdbx_description
1 polymer ?
#
loop_
_entity_poly.entity_id
_entity_poly.type
_entity_poly.pdbx_seq_one_letter_code
_entity_poly.pdbx_strand_id
1 'polypeptide(L)' 'MGIPDKLNFATGVTVNILMEDGTVFTGELIDAVRDFLLVRLTAASGPYVAAQVIRLDMDNILAIG' A
#
# COMPACT_ATOMS: atom_id res chain seq x y z
N MET A 1 4.97 17.08 -7.47
CA MET A 1 5.49 15.71 -7.25
C MET A 1 4.25 14.84 -7.12
N GLY A 2 3.80 14.29 -8.24
CA GLY A 2 2.57 13.51 -8.31
C GLY A 2 2.87 12.04 -8.07
N ILE A 3 1.86 11.35 -7.53
CA ILE A 3 1.75 9.89 -7.51
C ILE A 3 2.08 9.38 -8.93
N PRO A 4 2.93 8.36 -9.11
CA PRO A 4 3.24 7.82 -10.43
C PRO A 4 1.95 7.47 -11.18
N ASP A 5 1.86 7.79 -12.48
CA ASP A 5 0.67 7.55 -13.34
C ASP A 5 0.16 6.09 -13.32
N LYS A 6 0.97 5.15 -12.83
CA LYS A 6 0.63 3.73 -12.69
C LYS A 6 -0.40 3.42 -11.59
N LEU A 7 -0.61 4.30 -10.60
CA LEU A 7 -1.62 4.11 -9.55
C LEU A 7 -2.42 5.39 -9.35
N ASN A 8 -3.60 5.50 -9.96
CA ASN A 8 -4.50 6.65 -9.80
C ASN A 8 -5.40 6.54 -8.54
N PHE A 9 -4.79 6.36 -7.37
CA PHE A 9 -5.51 6.36 -6.09
C PHE A 9 -5.28 7.67 -5.36
N ALA A 10 -6.34 8.28 -4.83
CA ALA A 10 -6.20 9.46 -3.98
C ALA A 10 -5.59 9.06 -2.62
N THR A 11 -4.75 9.92 -2.05
CA THR A 11 -4.29 9.76 -0.66
C THR A 11 -5.47 9.81 0.31
N GLY A 12 -5.44 9.03 1.38
CA GLY A 12 -6.48 8.94 2.41
C GLY A 12 -7.55 7.89 2.14
N VAL A 13 -7.50 7.18 1.01
CA VAL A 13 -8.44 6.09 0.71
C VAL A 13 -7.97 4.79 1.35
N THR A 14 -8.90 4.00 1.88
CA THR A 14 -8.62 2.63 2.30
C THR A 14 -8.45 1.75 1.06
N VAL A 15 -7.36 0.99 1.03
CA VAL A 15 -7.01 0.06 -0.05
C VAL A 15 -6.73 -1.33 0.53
N ASN A 16 -7.04 -2.35 -0.26
CA ASN A 16 -6.53 -3.70 -0.10
C ASN A 16 -5.47 -3.95 -1.16
N ILE A 17 -4.32 -4.46 -0.74
CA ILE A 17 -3.17 -4.67 -1.60
C ILE A 17 -2.79 -6.14 -1.53
N LEU A 18 -2.79 -6.80 -2.68
CA LEU A 18 -2.33 -8.17 -2.84
C LEU A 18 -0.91 -8.14 -3.38
N MET A 19 0.03 -8.74 -2.65
CA MET A 19 1.41 -8.91 -3.07
C MET A 19 1.57 -10.19 -3.90
N GLU A 20 2.65 -10.28 -4.69
CA GLU A 20 2.96 -11.49 -5.48
C GLU A 20 3.12 -12.77 -4.64
N ASP A 21 3.56 -12.64 -3.38
CA ASP A 21 3.70 -13.77 -2.45
C ASP A 21 2.37 -14.23 -1.82
N GLY A 22 1.25 -13.59 -2.18
CA GLY A 22 -0.09 -13.87 -1.67
C GLY A 22 -0.45 -13.11 -0.38
N THR A 23 0.47 -12.32 0.19
CA THR A 23 0.20 -11.49 1.36
C THR A 23 -0.79 -10.38 1.02
N VAL A 24 -1.73 -10.11 1.93
CA VAL A 24 -2.69 -9.02 1.80
C VAL A 24 -2.43 -7.97 2.87
N PHE A 25 -2.36 -6.71 2.44
CA PHE A 25 -2.31 -5.55 3.32
C PHE A 25 -3.58 -4.73 3.16
N THR A 26 -4.22 -4.39 4.28
CA THR A 26 -5.36 -3.47 4.31
C THR A 26 -4.93 -2.21 5.06
N GLY A 27 -5.08 -1.06 4.42
CA GLY A 27 -4.64 0.20 5.00
C GLY A 27 -5.08 1.44 4.25
N GLU A 28 -4.80 2.59 4.84
CA GLU A 28 -4.98 3.91 4.25
C GLU A 28 -3.76 4.24 3.36
N LEU A 29 -4.00 4.58 2.10
CA LEU A 29 -2.95 5.07 1.20
C LEU A 29 -2.48 6.44 1.68
N ILE A 30 -1.22 6.56 2.06
CA ILE A 30 -0.65 7.83 2.54
C ILE A 30 -0.04 8.61 1.38
N ASP A 31 0.80 7.97 0.59
CA ASP A 31 1.52 8.59 -0.52
C ASP A 31 2.12 7.52 -1.45
N ALA A 32 2.58 7.91 -2.63
CA ALA A 32 3.40 7.10 -3.51
C ALA A 32 4.67 7.87 -3.88
N VAL A 33 5.82 7.31 -3.52
CA VAL A 33 7.12 7.94 -3.70
C VAL A 33 8.01 7.02 -4.54
N ARG A 34 8.29 7.44 -5.78
CA ARG A 34 9.05 6.66 -6.76
C ARG A 34 8.36 5.31 -7.02
N ASP A 35 9.03 4.22 -6.68
CA ASP A 35 8.56 2.84 -6.91
C ASP A 35 7.93 2.24 -5.64
N PHE A 36 7.57 3.09 -4.66
CA PHE A 36 7.06 2.62 -3.38
C PHE A 36 5.74 3.26 -3.02
N LEU A 37 4.85 2.43 -2.48
CA LEU A 37 3.58 2.80 -1.92
C LEU A 37 3.69 2.90 -0.40
N LEU A 38 3.29 4.03 0.18
CA LEU A 38 3.23 4.22 1.62
C LEU A 38 1.81 3.98 2.11
N VAL A 39 1.65 3.03 3.01
CA VAL A 39 0.33 2.58 3.48
C VAL A 39 0.33 2.55 5.01
N ARG A 40 -0.65 3.18 5.63
CA ARG A 40 -0.91 3.03 7.06
C ARG A 40 -1.87 1.86 7.26
N LEU A 41 -1.40 0.80 7.91
CA LEU A 41 -2.22 -0.38 8.14
C LEU A 41 -3.43 -0.08 9.04
N THR A 42 -4.61 -0.52 8.62
CA THR A 42 -5.83 -0.47 9.45
C THR A 42 -6.06 -1.76 10.23
N ALA A 43 -5.48 -2.87 9.75
CA ALA A 43 -5.45 -4.16 10.42
C ALA A 43 -4.01 -4.67 10.58
N ALA A 44 -3.75 -5.45 11.62
CA ALA A 44 -2.47 -6.12 11.78
C ALA A 44 -2.30 -7.21 10.70
N SER A 45 -1.12 -7.27 10.08
CA SER A 45 -0.74 -8.27 9.10
C SER A 45 0.71 -8.64 9.40
N GLY A 46 0.95 -9.85 9.90
CA GLY A 46 2.26 -10.23 10.46
C GLY A 46 3.39 -10.06 9.43
N PRO A 47 4.55 -9.48 9.80
CA PRO A 47 5.02 -9.09 11.14
C PRO A 47 4.59 -7.68 11.61
N TYR A 48 3.69 -7.02 10.90
CA TYR A 48 3.32 -5.62 11.12
C TYR A 48 2.08 -5.47 11.99
N VAL A 49 2.02 -4.35 12.73
CA VAL A 49 0.90 -4.02 13.63
C VAL A 49 -0.04 -3.01 13.00
N ALA A 50 -1.28 -2.93 13.51
CA ALA A 50 -2.22 -1.88 13.10
C ALA A 50 -1.65 -0.48 13.39
N ALA A 51 -2.05 0.50 12.59
CA ALA A 51 -1.56 1.88 12.55
C ALA A 51 -0.07 2.05 12.17
N GLN A 52 0.67 0.97 11.92
CA GLN A 52 2.01 1.06 11.38
C GLN A 52 1.98 1.55 9.94
N VAL A 53 2.90 2.47 9.60
CA VAL A 53 3.15 2.86 8.21
C VAL A 53 4.18 1.89 7.64
N ILE A 54 3.79 1.21 6.57
CA ILE A 54 4.66 0.32 5.81
C ILE A 54 4.93 0.91 4.43
N ARG A 55 6.06 0.48 3.86
CA ARG A 55 6.49 0.86 2.52
C ARG A 55 6.48 -0.42 1.68
N LEU A 56 5.65 -0.44 0.65
CA LEU A 56 5.49 -1.57 -0.27
C LEU A 56 6.14 -1.25 -1.59
N ASP A 57 6.89 -2.20 -2.14
CA ASP A 57 7.46 -2.10 -3.47
C ASP A 57 6.36 -2.32 -4.50
N MET A 58 6.17 -1.35 -5.41
CA MET A 58 5.13 -1.38 -6.43
C MET A 58 5.35 -2.47 -7.48
N ASP A 59 6.59 -2.93 -7.67
CA ASP A 59 6.88 -4.02 -8.61
C ASP A 59 6.40 -5.38 -8.08
N ASN A 60 6.18 -5.50 -6.76
CA ASN A 60 5.68 -6.72 -6.12
C ASN A 60 4.16 -6.66 -5.84
N ILE A 61 3.46 -5.64 -6.33
CA ILE A 61 2.01 -5.51 -6.18
C ILE A 61 1.33 -6.25 -7.32
N LEU A 62 0.55 -7.29 -6.97
CA LEU A 62 -0.25 -8.03 -7.92
C LEU A 62 -1.60 -7.35 -8.20
N ALA A 63 -2.23 -6.79 -7.17
CA ALA A 63 -3.49 -6.06 -7.30
C ALA A 63 -3.69 -5.04 -6.16
N ILE A 64 -4.45 -3.98 -6.44
CA ILE A 64 -4.89 -2.99 -5.47
C ILE A 64 -6.33 -2.55 -5.76
N GLY A 65 -7.15 -2.36 -4.71
CA GLY A 65 -8.54 -1.92 -4.84
C GLY A 65 -9.21 -1.53 -3.54
#